data_AF-A0ABD3DV73-F1
#
_entry.id   AF-A0ABD3DV73-F1
#
_cell.length_a   1.000
_cell.length_b   1.000
_cell.length_c   1.000
_cell.angle_alpha   90.00
_cell.angle_beta   90.00
_cell.angle_gamma   90.00
#
_symmetry.space_group_name_H-M   'P 1'
#
loop_
_entity.id
_entity.type
_entity.pdbx_description
1 polymer ?
#
loop_
_entity_poly.entity_id
_entity_poly.type
_entity_poly.pdbx_seq_one_letter_code
_entity_poly.pdbx_strand_id
1 'polypeptide(L)'
;MKSCNKLPGIGCEKFENILETCRKQLLHSQHCSACDEGDFFRSLHKEMSEVVDFFNRRTQKLLERHLSSGCKKCFVWLENKLQGNHVSMIQECNDLVTYATVNSTCIRSILKKYDKIHYSRQGQDFKTRAQIMHIEILQSPWFYELMAFQINLLRESKVDSGNNASSAVLKGCSLVFNDEKPFLSIELDLVKLDIELTCSICLETTFDPVSLACGHIFCYICACKASSVGIVDGLSTANPNQKCPICRQEGVYEYYVHLDEVNLLLKRSCPEYWEARRKSESKERLELIKKHWRDLPVAIYSVRNVRLKNYLFKRLTFLHPTWAPQHPPASRPDNFLRFGPHLAQKARPTQATFRSIFSNHSREVDYVVYPQHATHKQAGQDHRTLPVAKRAGRPSSGA
;
A
#
# COMPACT_ATOMS: atom_id res chain seq x y z
N MET A 1 -7.77 21.93 -26.97
CA MET A 1 -8.12 20.50 -26.94
C MET A 1 -7.07 19.77 -26.10
N LYS A 2 -7.32 19.58 -24.79
CA LYS A 2 -6.44 18.76 -23.93
C LYS A 2 -6.76 17.30 -24.22
N SER A 3 -5.76 16.48 -24.54
CA SER A 3 -5.96 15.06 -24.82
C SER A 3 -6.70 14.42 -23.64
N CYS A 4 -7.86 13.84 -23.92
CA CYS A 4 -8.52 12.94 -23.01
C CYS A 4 -7.66 11.68 -22.97
N ASN A 5 -6.65 11.65 -22.10
CA ASN A 5 -5.88 10.43 -21.87
C ASN A 5 -6.87 9.41 -21.35
N LYS A 6 -7.17 8.39 -22.17
CA LYS A 6 -8.06 7.28 -21.83
C LYS A 6 -7.58 6.70 -20.49
N LEU A 7 -8.46 6.63 -19.50
CA LEU A 7 -8.14 6.05 -18.19
C LEU A 7 -7.66 4.61 -18.39
N PRO A 8 -6.58 4.16 -17.70
CA PRO A 8 -6.18 2.76 -17.73
C PRO A 8 -7.36 1.91 -17.30
N GLY A 9 -7.62 0.82 -18.00
CA GLY A 9 -8.73 -0.05 -17.73
C GLY A 9 -8.50 -1.37 -18.43
N ILE A 10 -9.06 -2.43 -17.87
CA ILE A 10 -8.98 -3.76 -18.48
C ILE A 10 -9.72 -3.70 -19.82
N GLY A 11 -9.02 -4.03 -20.91
CA GLY A 11 -9.58 -4.10 -22.25
C GLY A 11 -10.51 -5.29 -22.40
N CYS A 12 -11.69 -5.27 -21.76
CA CYS A 12 -12.63 -6.40 -21.76
C CYS A 12 -12.92 -6.89 -23.18
N GLU A 13 -13.22 -5.98 -24.11
CA GLU A 13 -13.45 -6.30 -25.52
C GLU A 13 -12.25 -6.98 -26.18
N LYS A 14 -11.03 -6.50 -25.89
CA LYS A 14 -9.78 -7.09 -26.41
C LYS A 14 -9.65 -8.54 -25.95
N PHE A 15 -9.80 -8.82 -24.66
CA PHE A 15 -9.69 -10.19 -24.14
C PHE A 15 -10.86 -11.07 -24.59
N GLU A 16 -12.07 -10.52 -24.70
CA GLU A 16 -13.22 -11.25 -25.22
C GLU A 16 -13.05 -11.67 -26.67
N ASN A 17 -12.46 -10.82 -27.51
CA ASN A 17 -12.14 -11.14 -28.91
C ASN A 17 -11.07 -12.24 -29.01
N ILE A 18 -10.04 -12.19 -28.16
CA ILE A 18 -9.04 -13.27 -28.08
C ILE A 18 -9.73 -14.58 -27.70
N LEU A 19 -10.55 -14.57 -26.65
CA LEU A 19 -11.26 -15.75 -26.17
C LEU A 19 -12.25 -16.31 -27.21
N GLU A 20 -12.92 -15.46 -27.98
CA GLU A 20 -13.81 -15.92 -29.06
C GLU A 20 -13.03 -16.58 -30.20
N THR A 21 -11.82 -16.08 -30.48
CA THR A 21 -10.90 -16.73 -31.43
C THR A 21 -10.46 -18.09 -30.91
N CYS A 22 -10.13 -18.18 -29.61
CA CYS A 22 -9.76 -19.44 -28.96
C CYS A 22 -10.87 -20.49 -29.09
N ARG A 23 -12.12 -20.10 -28.82
CA ARG A 23 -13.29 -20.97 -28.95
C ARG A 23 -13.42 -21.55 -30.36
N LYS A 24 -13.25 -20.74 -31.41
CA LYS A 24 -13.35 -21.19 -32.80
C LYS A 24 -12.24 -22.16 -33.19
N GLN A 25 -11.02 -21.92 -32.71
CA GLN A 25 -9.87 -22.79 -32.95
C GLN A 25 -10.02 -24.15 -32.26
N LEU A 26 -10.48 -24.15 -31.01
CA LEU A 26 -10.64 -25.37 -30.21
C LEU A 26 -11.77 -26.30 -30.72
N LEU A 27 -12.64 -25.81 -31.60
CA LEU A 27 -13.60 -26.66 -32.32
C LEU A 27 -12.93 -27.55 -33.38
N HIS A 28 -11.78 -27.14 -33.90
CA HIS A 28 -11.12 -27.78 -35.04
C HIS A 28 -9.72 -28.34 -34.69
N SER A 29 -9.17 -27.99 -33.53
CA SER A 29 -7.83 -28.36 -33.06
C SER A 29 -7.84 -28.56 -31.55
N GLN A 30 -6.96 -29.42 -31.02
CA GLN A 30 -6.74 -29.55 -29.57
C GLN A 30 -5.79 -28.46 -29.02
N HIS A 31 -5.26 -27.57 -29.86
CA HIS A 31 -4.28 -26.54 -29.48
C HIS A 31 -4.81 -25.15 -29.79
N CYS A 32 -4.42 -24.17 -28.96
CA CYS A 32 -4.86 -22.79 -29.09
C CYS A 32 -3.64 -21.88 -29.20
N SER A 33 -3.27 -21.53 -30.43
CA SER A 33 -2.08 -20.72 -30.72
C SER A 33 -2.08 -19.37 -29.98
N ALA A 34 -3.26 -18.76 -29.80
CA ALA A 34 -3.41 -17.48 -29.09
C ALA A 34 -3.12 -17.56 -27.57
N CYS A 35 -3.13 -18.77 -26.99
CA CYS A 35 -2.88 -19.00 -25.57
C CYS A 35 -1.59 -19.78 -25.31
N ASP A 36 -1.19 -20.65 -26.24
CA ASP A 36 0.00 -21.51 -26.13
C ASP A 36 1.31 -20.70 -26.14
N GLU A 37 1.30 -19.47 -26.68
CA GLU A 37 2.44 -18.54 -26.63
C GLU A 37 2.60 -17.84 -25.27
N GLY A 38 1.70 -18.07 -24.30
CA GLY A 38 1.76 -17.49 -22.96
C GLY A 38 1.45 -15.98 -22.89
N ASP A 39 1.03 -15.38 -24.00
CA ASP A 39 0.81 -13.94 -24.11
C ASP A 39 -0.48 -13.45 -23.46
N PHE A 40 -1.51 -14.30 -23.37
CA PHE A 40 -2.79 -13.92 -22.77
C PHE A 40 -2.64 -13.45 -21.32
N PHE A 41 -2.08 -14.30 -20.44
CA PHE A 41 -1.91 -13.98 -19.02
C PHE A 41 -0.86 -12.88 -18.79
N ARG A 42 0.17 -12.81 -19.64
CA ARG A 42 1.17 -11.74 -19.61
C ARG A 42 0.55 -10.38 -19.93
N SER A 43 -0.29 -10.31 -20.98
CA SER A 43 -1.02 -9.10 -21.34
C SER A 43 -2.02 -8.72 -20.24
N LEU A 44 -2.74 -9.69 -19.68
CA LEU A 44 -3.70 -9.43 -18.60
C LEU A 44 -3.00 -8.92 -17.34
N HIS A 45 -1.89 -9.56 -16.94
CA HIS A 45 -1.05 -9.10 -15.84
C HIS A 45 -0.61 -7.64 -16.01
N LYS A 46 -0.15 -7.27 -17.21
CA LYS A 46 0.28 -5.90 -17.52
C LYS A 46 -0.86 -4.90 -17.33
N GLU A 47 -2.03 -5.16 -17.93
CA GLU A 47 -3.19 -4.26 -17.78
C GLU A 47 -3.69 -4.18 -16.34
N MET A 48 -3.69 -5.30 -15.60
CA MET A 48 -4.02 -5.32 -14.16
C MET A 48 -3.06 -4.46 -13.33
N SER A 49 -1.75 -4.56 -13.61
CA SER A 49 -0.73 -3.76 -12.92
C SER A 49 -0.95 -2.27 -13.15
N GLU A 50 -1.20 -1.86 -14.41
CA GLU A 50 -1.48 -0.45 -14.75
C GLU A 50 -2.74 0.09 -14.07
N VAL A 51 -3.78 -0.74 -13.95
CA VAL A 51 -5.04 -0.42 -13.26
C VAL A 51 -4.82 -0.23 -11.76
N VAL A 52 -4.12 -1.16 -11.10
CA VAL A 52 -3.83 -1.08 -9.67
C VAL A 52 -2.92 0.11 -9.36
N ASP A 53 -1.90 0.34 -10.17
CA ASP A 53 -0.99 1.48 -10.04
C ASP A 53 -1.72 2.82 -10.17
N PHE A 54 -2.61 2.93 -11.16
CA PHE A 54 -3.43 4.12 -11.34
C PHE A 54 -4.36 4.35 -10.15
N PHE A 55 -5.06 3.29 -9.71
CA PHE A 55 -5.96 3.34 -8.58
C PHE A 55 -5.22 3.76 -7.30
N ASN A 56 -4.14 3.08 -6.95
CA ASN A 56 -3.35 3.35 -5.75
C ASN A 56 -2.87 4.81 -5.70
N ARG A 57 -2.28 5.31 -6.80
CA ARG A 57 -1.83 6.71 -6.87
C ARG A 57 -2.97 7.71 -6.74
N ARG A 58 -4.13 7.42 -7.31
CA ARG A 58 -5.27 8.34 -7.28
C ARG A 58 -5.93 8.36 -5.91
N THR A 59 -6.10 7.19 -5.30
CA THR A 59 -6.60 7.02 -3.94
C THR A 59 -5.68 7.69 -2.93
N GLN A 60 -4.37 7.46 -3.00
CA GLN A 60 -3.40 8.12 -2.12
C GLN A 60 -3.54 9.65 -2.18
N LYS A 61 -3.62 10.25 -3.37
CA LYS A 61 -3.82 11.70 -3.53
C LYS A 61 -5.16 12.19 -2.95
N LEU A 62 -6.22 11.40 -3.06
CA LEU A 62 -7.51 11.71 -2.46
C LEU A 62 -7.41 11.77 -0.94
N LEU A 63 -6.81 10.73 -0.35
CA LEU A 63 -6.66 10.59 1.10
C LEU A 63 -5.69 11.61 1.70
N GLU A 64 -4.59 11.92 1.02
CA GLU A 64 -3.66 12.97 1.45
C GLU A 64 -4.35 14.34 1.55
N ARG A 65 -5.28 14.65 0.64
CA ARG A 65 -6.10 15.87 0.74
C ARG A 65 -7.08 15.83 1.92
N HIS A 66 -7.68 14.68 2.19
CA HIS A 66 -8.54 14.51 3.36
C HIS A 66 -7.75 14.70 4.67
N LEU A 67 -6.65 13.96 4.83
CA LEU A 67 -5.83 13.99 6.03
C LEU A 67 -5.16 15.36 6.25
N SER A 68 -4.75 16.06 5.19
CA SER A 68 -4.23 17.43 5.28
C SER A 68 -5.30 18.48 5.56
N SER A 69 -6.54 18.25 5.14
CA SER A 69 -7.70 19.08 5.55
C SER A 69 -8.07 18.87 7.02
N GLY A 70 -7.67 17.72 7.60
CA GLY A 70 -7.76 17.34 9.01
C GLY A 70 -6.82 18.09 9.96
N CYS A 71 -6.63 19.40 9.76
CA CYS A 71 -6.10 20.31 10.77
C CYS A 71 -7.02 20.29 12.01
N LYS A 72 -6.77 19.34 12.91
CA LYS A 72 -7.26 19.35 14.29
C LYS A 72 -6.80 20.65 14.95
N LYS A 73 -7.62 21.71 14.85
CA LYS A 73 -7.76 22.92 15.71
C LYS A 73 -8.03 24.27 14.99
N CYS A 74 -8.23 24.36 13.67
CA CYS A 74 -8.32 25.69 13.01
C CYS A 74 -9.53 26.02 12.12
N PHE A 75 -10.63 25.27 12.10
CA PHE A 75 -11.70 25.52 11.13
C PHE A 75 -13.12 25.57 11.72
N VAL A 76 -13.36 26.55 12.59
CA VAL A 76 -14.71 27.13 12.79
C VAL A 76 -14.90 28.35 11.86
N TRP A 77 -13.91 28.71 11.03
CA TRP A 77 -13.90 30.00 10.33
C TRP A 77 -14.01 29.91 8.79
N LEU A 78 -14.23 28.73 8.20
CA LEU A 78 -14.19 28.57 6.73
C LEU A 78 -15.27 27.62 6.17
N GLU A 79 -16.45 27.62 6.78
CA GLU A 79 -17.58 26.75 6.41
C GLU A 79 -18.02 26.91 4.95
N ASN A 80 -18.06 28.12 4.39
CA ASN A 80 -18.56 28.33 3.01
C ASN A 80 -17.62 27.86 1.88
N LYS A 81 -16.33 27.61 2.14
CA LYS A 81 -15.37 27.15 1.11
C LYS A 81 -15.07 25.65 1.19
N LEU A 82 -15.47 25.00 2.29
CA LEU A 82 -15.26 23.57 2.55
C LEU A 82 -16.39 22.70 1.97
N GLN A 83 -17.62 23.22 1.88
CA GLN A 83 -18.76 22.48 1.32
C GLN A 83 -18.49 21.98 -0.12
N GLY A 84 -17.89 22.83 -0.98
CA GLY A 84 -17.56 22.48 -2.37
C GLY A 84 -16.43 21.45 -2.49
N ASN A 85 -15.48 21.45 -1.56
CA ASN A 85 -14.38 20.48 -1.54
C ASN A 85 -14.85 19.09 -1.07
N HIS A 86 -15.75 19.02 -0.08
CA HIS A 86 -16.32 17.75 0.39
C HIS A 86 -17.13 17.04 -0.70
N VAL A 87 -18.00 17.75 -1.42
CA VAL A 87 -18.78 17.16 -2.53
C VAL A 87 -17.87 16.62 -3.62
N SER A 88 -16.81 17.36 -3.98
CA SER A 88 -15.82 16.89 -4.95
C SER A 88 -15.06 15.64 -4.48
N MET A 89 -14.74 15.53 -3.18
CA MET A 89 -14.05 14.35 -2.63
C MET A 89 -14.98 13.14 -2.54
N ILE A 90 -16.25 13.33 -2.20
CA ILE A 90 -17.27 12.27 -2.22
C ILE A 90 -17.42 11.73 -3.65
N GLN A 91 -17.55 12.62 -4.63
CA GLN A 91 -17.68 12.21 -6.02
C GLN A 91 -16.45 11.42 -6.48
N GLU A 92 -15.25 11.93 -6.20
CA GLU A 92 -14.02 11.25 -6.58
C GLU A 92 -13.85 9.89 -5.87
N CYS A 93 -14.27 9.78 -4.61
CA CYS A 93 -14.32 8.51 -3.88
C CYS A 93 -15.23 7.52 -4.60
N ASN A 94 -16.46 7.93 -4.93
CA ASN A 94 -17.43 7.08 -5.63
C ASN A 94 -16.93 6.65 -7.01
N ASP A 95 -16.27 7.54 -7.75
CA ASP A 95 -15.67 7.24 -9.04
C ASP A 95 -14.57 6.16 -8.90
N LEU A 96 -13.75 6.25 -7.85
CA LEU A 96 -12.71 5.26 -7.54
C LEU A 96 -13.29 3.90 -7.11
N VAL A 97 -14.35 3.88 -6.30
CA VAL A 97 -15.06 2.64 -5.94
C VAL A 97 -15.63 1.97 -7.19
N THR A 98 -16.30 2.76 -8.04
CA THR A 98 -16.86 2.28 -9.31
C THR A 98 -15.77 1.74 -10.22
N TYR A 99 -14.67 2.48 -10.35
CA TYR A 99 -13.50 2.06 -11.14
C TYR A 99 -12.93 0.72 -10.67
N ALA A 100 -12.73 0.54 -9.35
CA ALA A 100 -12.23 -0.72 -8.79
C ALA A 100 -13.22 -1.87 -9.04
N THR A 101 -14.51 -1.62 -8.87
CA THR A 101 -15.58 -2.62 -9.03
C THR A 101 -15.70 -3.10 -10.48
N VAL A 102 -15.72 -2.17 -11.45
CA VAL A 102 -15.82 -2.47 -12.88
C VAL A 102 -14.61 -3.28 -13.34
N ASN A 103 -13.39 -2.84 -13.00
CA ASN A 103 -12.18 -3.55 -13.40
C ASN A 103 -12.09 -4.95 -12.77
N SER A 104 -12.39 -5.08 -11.47
CA SER A 104 -12.41 -6.37 -10.77
C SER A 104 -13.43 -7.33 -11.40
N THR A 105 -14.63 -6.83 -11.71
CA THR A 105 -15.69 -7.62 -12.35
C THR A 105 -15.26 -8.09 -13.74
N CYS A 106 -14.64 -7.21 -14.53
CA CYS A 106 -14.13 -7.57 -15.85
C CYS A 106 -13.06 -8.67 -15.77
N ILE A 107 -12.06 -8.54 -14.88
CA ILE A 107 -11.02 -9.55 -14.67
C ILE A 107 -11.66 -10.90 -14.31
N ARG A 108 -12.59 -10.90 -13.35
CA ARG A 108 -13.31 -12.11 -12.95
C ARG A 108 -14.05 -12.76 -14.12
N SER A 109 -14.71 -11.97 -14.94
CA SER A 109 -15.44 -12.47 -16.13
C SER A 109 -14.50 -13.04 -17.18
N ILE A 110 -13.39 -12.36 -17.48
CA ILE A 110 -12.35 -12.83 -18.41
C ILE A 110 -11.79 -14.19 -17.96
N LEU A 111 -11.37 -14.30 -16.70
CA LEU A 111 -10.77 -15.52 -16.16
C LEU A 111 -11.77 -16.69 -16.15
N LYS A 112 -13.03 -16.45 -15.77
CA LYS A 112 -14.09 -17.46 -15.86
C LYS A 112 -14.37 -17.90 -17.29
N LYS A 113 -14.39 -16.96 -18.24
CA LYS A 113 -14.61 -17.26 -19.66
C LYS A 113 -13.44 -18.06 -20.23
N TYR A 114 -12.21 -17.75 -19.84
CA TYR A 114 -11.02 -18.54 -20.16
C TYR A 114 -11.17 -19.99 -19.70
N ASP A 115 -11.41 -20.22 -18.41
CA ASP A 115 -11.53 -21.58 -17.86
C ASP A 115 -12.66 -22.37 -18.53
N LYS A 116 -13.79 -21.71 -18.83
CA LYS A 116 -14.91 -22.31 -19.55
C LYS A 116 -14.58 -22.72 -20.98
N ILE A 117 -13.82 -21.91 -21.72
CA ILE A 117 -13.48 -22.17 -23.12
C ILE A 117 -12.40 -23.25 -23.23
N HIS A 118 -11.41 -23.22 -22.33
CA HIS A 118 -10.26 -24.13 -22.35
C HIS A 118 -10.47 -25.40 -21.52
N TYR A 119 -11.64 -25.58 -20.89
CA TYR A 119 -11.90 -26.67 -19.93
C TYR A 119 -10.75 -26.84 -18.91
N SER A 120 -10.25 -25.71 -18.39
CA SER A 120 -9.04 -25.66 -17.57
C SER A 120 -9.28 -24.99 -16.21
N ARG A 121 -8.23 -24.91 -15.39
CA ARG A 121 -8.20 -24.13 -14.14
C ARG A 121 -7.17 -22.98 -14.16
N GLN A 122 -6.56 -22.71 -15.31
CA GLN A 122 -5.45 -21.76 -15.38
C GLN A 122 -5.88 -20.31 -15.08
N GLY A 123 -7.12 -19.94 -15.42
CA GLY A 123 -7.70 -18.65 -15.07
C GLY A 123 -7.85 -18.49 -13.56
N GLN A 124 -8.35 -19.53 -12.89
CA GLN A 124 -8.41 -19.58 -11.43
C GLN A 124 -7.01 -19.56 -10.79
N ASP A 125 -6.05 -20.33 -11.30
CA ASP A 125 -4.67 -20.34 -10.80
C ASP A 125 -4.01 -18.96 -10.99
N PHE A 126 -4.27 -18.30 -12.11
CA PHE A 126 -3.85 -16.92 -12.35
C PHE A 126 -4.48 -15.97 -11.32
N LYS A 127 -5.78 -16.11 -11.00
CA LYS A 127 -6.43 -15.29 -9.97
C LYS A 127 -5.74 -15.44 -8.60
N THR A 128 -5.48 -16.67 -8.19
CA THR A 128 -4.79 -16.94 -6.91
C THR A 128 -3.37 -16.38 -6.91
N ARG A 129 -2.63 -16.48 -8.04
CA ARG A 129 -1.33 -15.82 -8.17
C ARG A 129 -1.43 -14.30 -8.14
N ALA A 130 -2.44 -13.71 -8.78
CA ALA A 130 -2.67 -12.26 -8.80
C ALA A 130 -2.90 -11.68 -7.39
N GLN A 131 -3.52 -12.45 -6.50
CA GLN A 131 -3.66 -12.11 -5.07
C GLN A 131 -2.30 -12.05 -4.37
N ILE A 132 -1.47 -13.06 -4.59
CA ILE A 132 -0.11 -13.15 -4.03
C ILE A 132 0.82 -12.08 -4.64
N MET A 133 0.55 -11.64 -5.87
CA MET A 133 1.30 -10.59 -6.56
C MET A 133 0.77 -9.18 -6.27
N HIS A 134 -0.29 -9.02 -5.46
CA HIS A 134 -0.92 -7.73 -5.11
C HIS A 134 -1.41 -6.91 -6.30
N ILE A 135 -1.78 -7.58 -7.40
CA ILE A 135 -2.35 -6.94 -8.58
C ILE A 135 -3.88 -7.12 -8.68
N GLU A 136 -4.52 -7.68 -7.64
CA GLU A 136 -5.97 -7.64 -7.48
C GLU A 136 -6.38 -6.34 -6.77
N ILE A 137 -7.05 -5.43 -7.48
CA ILE A 137 -7.41 -4.08 -7.00
C ILE A 137 -8.20 -4.07 -5.67
N LEU A 138 -9.12 -5.03 -5.47
CA LEU A 138 -9.93 -5.11 -4.26
C LEU A 138 -9.16 -5.65 -3.04
N GLN A 139 -7.96 -6.19 -3.25
CA GLN A 139 -7.04 -6.62 -2.19
C GLN A 139 -5.93 -5.60 -1.93
N SER A 140 -5.96 -4.45 -2.63
CA SER A 140 -5.01 -3.37 -2.40
C SER A 140 -5.26 -2.74 -1.02
N PRO A 141 -4.20 -2.46 -0.22
CA PRO A 141 -4.37 -1.71 1.03
C PRO A 141 -5.00 -0.33 0.81
N TRP A 142 -4.78 0.27 -0.36
CA TRP A 142 -5.42 1.54 -0.72
C TRP A 142 -6.94 1.40 -0.91
N PHE A 143 -7.42 0.24 -1.33
CA PHE A 143 -8.87 -0.01 -1.39
C PHE A 143 -9.48 -0.02 0.01
N TYR A 144 -8.79 -0.62 1.00
CA TYR A 144 -9.24 -0.65 2.39
C TYR A 144 -9.30 0.75 2.99
N GLU A 145 -8.27 1.56 2.75
CA GLU A 145 -8.24 2.96 3.14
C GLU A 145 -9.38 3.78 2.49
N LEU A 146 -9.67 3.55 1.19
CA LEU A 146 -10.76 4.21 0.49
C LEU A 146 -12.13 3.87 1.12
N MET A 147 -12.35 2.59 1.48
CA MET A 147 -13.59 2.17 2.13
C MET A 147 -13.70 2.75 3.55
N ALA A 148 -12.61 2.76 4.31
CA ALA A 148 -12.59 3.37 5.63
C ALA A 148 -12.84 4.89 5.56
N PHE A 149 -12.24 5.57 4.59
CA PHE A 149 -12.49 6.98 4.28
C PHE A 149 -13.96 7.24 3.99
N GLN A 150 -14.59 6.42 3.14
CA GLN A 150 -16.00 6.53 2.81
C GLN A 150 -16.90 6.42 4.05
N ILE A 151 -16.61 5.48 4.95
CA ILE A 151 -17.34 5.32 6.22
C ILE A 151 -17.12 6.52 7.14
N ASN A 152 -15.87 7.00 7.26
CA ASN A 152 -15.52 8.17 8.07
C ASN A 152 -16.27 9.42 7.58
N LEU A 153 -16.32 9.64 6.27
CA LEU A 153 -16.96 10.78 5.61
C LEU A 153 -18.48 10.75 5.77
N LEU A 154 -19.11 9.57 5.64
CA LEU A 154 -20.53 9.39 5.89
C LEU A 154 -20.94 9.78 7.31
N ARG A 155 -20.11 9.44 8.30
CA ARG A 155 -20.37 9.81 9.69
C ARG A 155 -20.33 11.33 9.90
N GLU A 156 -19.42 12.01 9.22
CA GLU A 156 -19.32 13.48 9.29
C GLU A 156 -20.54 14.16 8.65
N SER A 157 -20.98 13.70 7.48
CA SER A 157 -22.16 14.28 6.81
C SER A 157 -23.50 14.10 7.55
N LYS A 158 -23.63 13.08 8.41
CA LYS A 158 -24.85 12.84 9.20
C LYS A 158 -25.00 13.80 10.38
N VAL A 159 -23.92 14.46 10.80
CA VAL A 159 -23.97 15.45 11.88
C VAL A 159 -24.60 16.76 11.38
N ASP A 160 -24.58 17.02 10.07
CA ASP A 160 -24.89 18.34 9.50
C ASP A 160 -26.15 18.41 8.61
N SER A 161 -26.88 17.31 8.36
CA SER A 161 -28.03 17.34 7.44
C SER A 161 -29.14 16.33 7.75
N GLY A 162 -30.34 16.86 8.03
CA GLY A 162 -31.59 16.13 7.90
C GLY A 162 -32.02 16.03 6.43
N ASN A 163 -31.89 14.83 5.86
CA ASN A 163 -32.42 14.34 4.58
C ASN A 163 -31.73 14.69 3.23
N ASN A 164 -31.27 13.58 2.62
CA ASN A 164 -31.47 13.08 1.25
C ASN A 164 -30.84 13.79 0.04
N ALA A 165 -29.83 13.15 -0.58
CA ALA A 165 -29.84 12.72 -1.99
C ALA A 165 -28.44 12.38 -2.58
N SER A 166 -27.62 11.52 -1.96
CA SER A 166 -26.39 11.01 -2.63
C SER A 166 -26.02 9.55 -2.33
N SER A 167 -26.89 8.80 -1.66
CA SER A 167 -26.54 7.54 -0.96
C SER A 167 -27.11 6.29 -1.63
N ALA A 168 -26.55 5.90 -2.78
CA ALA A 168 -26.79 4.57 -3.34
C ALA A 168 -25.53 3.69 -3.25
N VAL A 169 -24.37 4.20 -3.66
CA VAL A 169 -23.05 3.51 -3.51
C VAL A 169 -22.56 3.49 -2.06
N LEU A 170 -23.17 4.30 -1.18
CA LEU A 170 -22.76 4.55 0.19
C LEU A 170 -23.33 3.56 1.24
N LYS A 171 -24.15 2.59 0.84
CA LYS A 171 -24.97 1.81 1.79
C LYS A 171 -24.40 0.43 2.18
N GLY A 172 -23.37 -0.07 1.48
CA GLY A 172 -22.86 -1.43 1.66
C GLY A 172 -21.62 -1.58 2.55
N CYS A 173 -20.99 -0.48 2.99
CA CYS A 173 -19.75 -0.56 3.78
C CYS A 173 -20.00 -0.24 5.25
N SER A 174 -19.53 -1.09 6.16
CA SER A 174 -19.63 -0.87 7.61
C SER A 174 -18.48 -1.52 8.36
N LEU A 175 -18.23 -1.03 9.58
CA LEU A 175 -17.37 -1.72 10.54
C LEU A 175 -18.26 -2.56 11.45
N VAL A 176 -18.04 -3.87 11.48
CA VAL A 176 -18.80 -4.85 12.26
C VAL A 176 -17.91 -5.47 13.32
N PHE A 177 -18.45 -5.77 14.50
CA PHE A 177 -17.74 -6.48 15.55
C PHE A 177 -18.41 -7.85 15.75
N ASN A 178 -17.72 -8.92 15.35
CA ASN A 178 -18.17 -10.30 15.56
C ASN A 178 -17.26 -10.95 16.59
N ASP A 179 -17.81 -11.45 17.70
CA ASP A 179 -17.03 -12.04 18.80
C ASP A 179 -15.86 -11.14 19.26
N GLU A 180 -16.13 -9.84 19.44
CA GLU A 180 -15.15 -8.79 19.78
C GLU A 180 -14.07 -8.50 18.72
N LYS A 181 -14.10 -9.19 17.58
CA LYS A 181 -13.17 -8.95 16.45
C LYS A 181 -13.75 -7.96 15.45
N PRO A 182 -13.01 -6.89 15.11
CA PRO A 182 -13.45 -5.91 14.13
C PRO A 182 -13.26 -6.43 12.69
N PHE A 183 -14.30 -6.28 11.88
CA PHE A 183 -14.29 -6.55 10.45
C PHE A 183 -14.72 -5.31 9.68
N LEU A 184 -13.92 -4.93 8.67
CA LEU A 184 -14.36 -3.99 7.65
C LEU A 184 -15.14 -4.78 6.60
N SER A 185 -16.48 -4.70 6.68
CA SER A 185 -17.42 -5.37 5.78
C SER A 185 -17.74 -4.43 4.62
N ILE A 186 -17.50 -4.89 3.40
CA ILE A 186 -17.70 -4.15 2.16
C ILE A 186 -18.62 -4.96 1.28
N GLU A 187 -19.82 -4.45 1.06
CA GLU A 187 -20.80 -5.02 0.15
C GLU A 187 -20.90 -4.14 -1.11
N LEU A 188 -20.38 -4.68 -2.21
CA LEU A 188 -20.56 -4.15 -3.56
C LEU A 188 -21.52 -5.08 -4.32
N ASP A 189 -22.22 -4.57 -5.33
CA ASP A 189 -23.31 -5.27 -6.04
C ASP A 189 -23.08 -6.76 -6.38
N LEU A 190 -21.83 -7.17 -6.63
CA LEU A 190 -21.46 -8.55 -6.97
C LEU A 190 -20.34 -9.15 -6.08
N VAL A 191 -19.86 -8.40 -5.09
CA VAL A 191 -18.69 -8.76 -4.28
C VAL A 191 -18.94 -8.36 -2.82
N LYS A 192 -18.92 -9.36 -1.95
CA LYS A 192 -18.78 -9.15 -0.51
C LYS A 192 -17.33 -9.40 -0.10
N LEU A 193 -16.74 -8.46 0.62
CA LEU A 193 -15.39 -8.54 1.15
C LEU A 193 -15.41 -8.20 2.64
N ASP A 194 -14.90 -9.12 3.46
CA ASP A 194 -14.75 -8.93 4.90
C ASP A 194 -13.26 -8.95 5.23
N ILE A 195 -12.75 -7.84 5.78
CA ILE A 195 -11.34 -7.72 6.17
C ILE A 195 -11.26 -7.72 7.69
N GLU A 196 -10.63 -8.75 8.26
CA GLU A 196 -10.37 -8.82 9.70
C GLU A 196 -9.30 -7.79 10.09
N LEU A 197 -9.63 -6.91 11.03
CA LEU A 197 -8.75 -5.87 11.58
C LEU A 197 -8.16 -6.30 12.92
N THR A 198 -7.89 -7.58 13.08
CA THR A 198 -7.21 -8.19 14.24
C THR A 198 -5.75 -8.43 13.90
N CYS A 199 -4.83 -8.00 14.75
CA CYS A 199 -3.42 -8.26 14.53
C CYS A 199 -3.10 -9.71 14.91
N SER A 200 -2.58 -10.51 13.98
CA SER A 200 -2.25 -11.92 14.24
C SER A 200 -1.05 -12.14 15.19
N ILE A 201 -0.35 -11.07 15.58
CA ILE A 201 0.78 -11.14 16.54
C ILE A 201 0.29 -10.94 17.97
N CYS A 202 -0.46 -9.86 18.25
CA CYS A 202 -0.97 -9.58 19.59
C CYS A 202 -2.39 -10.11 19.84
N LEU A 203 -3.07 -10.61 18.79
CA LEU A 203 -4.43 -11.13 18.81
C LEU A 203 -5.50 -10.13 19.27
N GLU A 204 -5.16 -8.85 19.30
CA GLU A 204 -6.05 -7.73 19.62
C GLU A 204 -6.44 -6.96 18.35
N THR A 205 -7.45 -6.09 18.44
CA THR A 205 -7.78 -5.11 17.39
C THR A 205 -6.53 -4.33 17.01
N THR A 206 -6.23 -4.24 15.70
CA THR A 206 -5.05 -3.55 15.20
C THR A 206 -4.99 -2.11 15.67
N PHE A 207 -3.83 -1.67 16.15
CA PHE A 207 -3.56 -0.32 16.61
C PHE A 207 -2.39 0.26 15.84
N ASP A 208 -2.57 1.48 15.29
CA ASP A 208 -1.64 2.04 14.28
C ASP A 208 -1.38 1.01 13.15
N PRO A 209 -2.46 0.56 12.47
CA PRO A 209 -2.40 -0.52 11.50
C PRO A 209 -1.48 -0.19 10.33
N VAL A 210 -0.66 -1.17 9.97
CA VAL A 210 0.14 -1.18 8.75
C VAL A 210 -0.21 -2.41 7.93
N SER A 211 -0.39 -2.22 6.62
CA SER A 211 -0.38 -3.32 5.66
C SER A 211 1.05 -3.53 5.16
N LEU A 212 1.55 -4.75 5.25
CA LEU A 212 2.77 -5.12 4.56
C LEU A 212 2.55 -5.12 3.04
N ALA A 213 3.61 -5.18 2.25
CA ALA A 213 3.51 -5.31 0.80
C ALA A 213 2.74 -6.58 0.41
N CYS A 214 2.73 -7.59 1.29
CA CYS A 214 1.93 -8.81 1.12
C CYS A 214 0.42 -8.68 1.44
N GLY A 215 -0.08 -7.46 1.71
CA GLY A 215 -1.49 -7.18 2.05
C GLY A 215 -1.91 -7.54 3.48
N HIS A 216 -1.08 -8.25 4.24
CA HIS A 216 -1.38 -8.61 5.63
C HIS A 216 -1.22 -7.42 6.58
N ILE A 217 -2.18 -7.27 7.49
CA ILE A 217 -2.30 -6.12 8.38
C ILE A 217 -1.83 -6.47 9.80
N PHE A 218 -1.03 -5.60 10.39
CA PHE A 218 -0.51 -5.73 11.77
C PHE A 218 -0.52 -4.38 12.48
N CYS A 219 -0.41 -4.37 13.81
CA CYS A 219 -0.02 -3.16 14.53
C CYS A 219 1.41 -2.75 14.14
N TYR A 220 1.70 -1.45 14.04
CA TYR A 220 3.05 -0.96 13.70
C TYR A 220 4.16 -1.55 14.58
N ILE A 221 3.99 -1.51 15.92
CA ILE A 221 4.97 -2.08 16.87
C ILE A 221 5.15 -3.60 16.64
N CYS A 222 4.06 -4.32 16.39
CA CYS A 222 4.10 -5.76 16.17
C CYS A 222 4.86 -6.09 14.88
N ALA A 223 4.61 -5.34 13.80
CA ALA A 223 5.36 -5.46 12.56
C ALA A 223 6.85 -5.17 12.77
N CYS A 224 7.21 -4.12 13.52
CA CYS A 224 8.62 -3.78 13.80
C CYS A 224 9.34 -4.89 14.56
N LYS A 225 8.69 -5.46 15.58
CA LYS A 225 9.23 -6.61 16.32
C LYS A 225 9.41 -7.82 15.42
N ALA A 226 8.42 -8.12 14.57
CA ALA A 226 8.47 -9.25 13.65
C ALA A 226 9.60 -9.12 12.61
N SER A 227 9.89 -7.91 12.14
CA SER A 227 11.02 -7.65 11.23
C SER A 227 12.36 -7.39 11.94
N SER A 228 12.40 -7.50 13.27
CA SER A 228 13.59 -7.22 14.09
C SER A 228 14.17 -5.81 13.91
N VAL A 229 13.33 -4.82 13.64
CA VAL A 229 13.73 -3.41 13.53
C VAL A 229 13.22 -2.57 14.70
N GLY A 230 13.96 -1.51 15.03
CA GLY A 230 13.49 -0.52 15.99
C GLY A 230 12.32 0.29 15.42
N ILE A 231 11.38 0.67 16.29
CA ILE A 231 10.27 1.57 15.89
C ILE A 231 10.76 2.96 15.44
N VAL A 232 12.00 3.32 15.79
CA VAL A 232 12.68 4.57 15.39
C VAL A 232 13.25 4.44 13.98
N ASP A 233 13.85 3.30 13.66
CA ASP A 233 14.42 3.01 12.33
C ASP A 233 13.32 2.81 11.29
N GLY A 234 12.22 2.16 11.70
CA GLY A 234 11.04 1.93 10.87
C GLY A 234 11.14 0.68 10.00
N LEU A 235 9.99 0.23 9.49
CA LEU A 235 9.86 -1.02 8.75
C LEU A 235 10.64 -1.05 7.43
N SER A 236 10.90 0.12 6.83
CA SER A 236 11.70 0.23 5.61
C SER A 236 13.15 -0.18 5.78
N THR A 237 13.65 -0.29 7.02
CA THR A 237 15.02 -0.73 7.33
C THR A 237 15.12 -2.25 7.55
N ALA A 238 14.01 -2.97 7.44
CA ALA A 238 13.98 -4.41 7.62
C ALA A 238 14.87 -5.12 6.59
N ASN A 239 15.56 -6.16 7.04
CA ASN A 239 16.32 -7.01 6.14
C ASN A 239 15.36 -7.66 5.11
N PRO A 240 15.68 -7.66 3.80
CA PRO A 240 14.84 -8.28 2.76
C PRO A 240 14.48 -9.75 3.02
N ASN A 241 15.29 -10.48 3.78
CA ASN A 241 15.03 -11.89 4.13
C ASN A 241 13.99 -12.06 5.26
N GLN A 242 13.52 -10.97 5.87
CA GLN A 242 12.45 -11.01 6.86
C GLN A 242 11.12 -11.38 6.21
N LYS A 243 10.38 -12.26 6.88
CA LYS A 243 9.19 -12.91 6.32
C LYS A 243 7.92 -12.41 6.99
N CYS A 244 6.85 -12.27 6.21
CA CYS A 244 5.52 -12.06 6.77
C CYS A 244 5.17 -13.18 7.77
N PRO A 245 4.69 -12.86 9.00
CA PRO A 245 4.25 -13.85 9.97
C PRO A 245 3.10 -14.74 9.51
N ILE A 246 2.29 -14.28 8.54
CA ILE A 246 1.14 -15.02 8.02
C ILE A 246 1.53 -15.82 6.77
N CYS A 247 1.92 -15.17 5.67
CA CYS A 247 2.18 -15.84 4.39
C CYS A 247 3.63 -16.25 4.15
N ARG A 248 4.56 -15.89 5.04
CA ARG A 248 6.00 -16.20 4.95
C ARG A 248 6.74 -15.65 3.73
N GLN A 249 6.12 -14.76 2.97
CA GLN A 249 6.77 -14.05 1.86
C GLN A 249 7.87 -13.11 2.38
N GLU A 250 9.02 -13.12 1.71
CA GLU A 250 10.19 -12.28 1.98
C GLU A 250 10.03 -10.89 1.36
N GLY A 251 10.79 -9.90 1.84
CA GLY A 251 10.85 -8.55 1.26
C GLY A 251 9.58 -7.71 1.48
N VAL A 252 8.69 -8.12 2.38
CA VAL A 252 7.34 -7.53 2.50
C VAL A 252 7.27 -6.25 3.34
N TYR A 253 8.35 -5.91 4.05
CA TYR A 253 8.37 -4.82 5.03
C TYR A 253 8.80 -3.47 4.44
N GLU A 254 9.55 -3.47 3.32
CA GLU A 254 10.10 -2.26 2.72
C GLU A 254 9.01 -1.30 2.21
N TYR A 255 8.01 -1.85 1.52
CA TYR A 255 6.94 -1.10 0.85
C TYR A 255 5.60 -1.17 1.60
N TYR A 256 5.66 -1.07 2.93
CA TYR A 256 4.47 -1.11 3.77
C TYR A 256 3.62 0.18 3.62
N VAL A 257 2.32 0.06 3.89
CA VAL A 257 1.35 1.17 3.85
C VAL A 257 0.78 1.36 5.24
N HIS A 258 0.85 2.59 5.78
CA HIS A 258 0.08 2.96 6.96
C HIS A 258 -1.40 3.09 6.59
N LEU A 259 -2.28 2.47 7.38
CA LEU A 259 -3.71 2.51 7.15
C LEU A 259 -4.36 3.58 8.05
N ASP A 260 -4.18 4.85 7.68
CA ASP A 260 -4.55 6.02 8.49
C ASP A 260 -6.07 6.20 8.63
N GLU A 261 -6.83 5.93 7.57
CA GLU A 261 -8.30 6.00 7.58
C GLU A 261 -8.91 4.84 8.35
N VAL A 262 -8.34 3.64 8.21
CA VAL A 262 -8.71 2.49 9.06
C VAL A 262 -8.40 2.79 10.53
N ASN A 263 -7.24 3.36 10.82
CA ASN A 263 -6.85 3.79 12.17
C ASN A 263 -7.84 4.82 12.74
N LEU A 264 -8.26 5.79 11.92
CA LEU A 264 -9.27 6.78 12.29
C LEU A 264 -10.65 6.14 12.54
N LEU A 265 -11.04 5.21 11.68
CA LEU A 265 -12.30 4.47 11.77
C LEU A 265 -12.37 3.65 13.05
N LEU A 266 -11.32 2.90 13.38
CA LEU A 266 -11.22 2.11 14.62
C LEU A 266 -11.29 3.04 15.84
N LYS A 267 -10.52 4.13 15.86
CA LYS A 267 -10.57 5.14 16.93
C LYS A 267 -11.98 5.67 17.18
N ARG A 268 -12.76 5.92 16.13
CA ARG A 268 -14.13 6.45 16.21
C ARG A 268 -15.17 5.40 16.60
N SER A 269 -14.85 4.12 16.42
CA SER A 269 -15.80 3.02 16.60
C SER A 269 -15.68 2.33 17.96
N CYS A 270 -14.49 2.32 18.57
CA CYS A 270 -14.26 1.74 19.91
C CYS A 270 -13.41 2.69 20.80
N PRO A 271 -13.93 3.87 21.19
CA PRO A 271 -13.12 4.93 21.80
C PRO A 271 -12.48 4.54 23.15
N GLU A 272 -13.17 3.75 23.98
CA GLU A 272 -12.66 3.33 25.29
C GLU A 272 -11.47 2.37 25.17
N TYR A 273 -11.64 1.29 24.40
CA TYR A 273 -10.55 0.37 24.04
C TYR A 273 -9.38 1.14 23.43
N TRP A 274 -9.69 2.03 22.48
CA TRP A 274 -8.66 2.80 21.77
C TRP A 274 -7.86 3.71 22.71
N GLU A 275 -8.51 4.37 23.67
CA GLU A 275 -7.84 5.23 24.65
C GLU A 275 -6.96 4.40 25.61
N ALA A 276 -7.46 3.25 26.07
CA ALA A 276 -6.69 2.33 26.91
C ALA A 276 -5.45 1.80 26.18
N ARG A 277 -5.62 1.31 24.94
CA ARG A 277 -4.54 0.82 24.08
C ARG A 277 -3.54 1.92 23.78
N ARG A 278 -4.00 3.15 23.50
CA ARG A 278 -3.13 4.31 23.29
C ARG A 278 -2.21 4.59 24.48
N LYS A 279 -2.74 4.56 25.70
CA LYS A 279 -1.95 4.79 26.92
C LYS A 279 -0.88 3.71 27.12
N SER A 280 -1.27 2.44 26.93
CA SER A 280 -0.36 1.29 27.01
C SER A 280 0.76 1.38 25.97
N GLU A 281 0.42 1.55 24.70
CA GLU A 281 1.41 1.63 23.62
C GLU A 281 2.27 2.89 23.70
N SER A 282 1.76 4.02 24.19
CA SER A 282 2.60 5.22 24.38
C SER A 282 3.73 4.96 25.38
N LYS A 283 3.44 4.23 26.46
CA LYS A 283 4.45 3.81 27.44
C LYS A 283 5.46 2.86 26.80
N GLU A 284 4.98 1.88 26.03
CA GLU A 284 5.84 0.93 25.32
C GLU A 284 6.75 1.62 24.29
N ARG A 285 6.20 2.48 23.43
CA ARG A 285 6.95 3.27 22.44
C ARG A 285 8.04 4.07 23.12
N LEU A 286 7.73 4.73 24.23
CA LEU A 286 8.70 5.51 24.99
C LEU A 286 9.87 4.64 25.49
N GLU A 287 9.59 3.45 26.03
CA GLU A 287 10.63 2.53 26.49
C GLU A 287 11.49 1.98 25.34
N LEU A 288 10.87 1.65 24.21
CA LEU A 288 11.57 1.22 23.00
C LEU A 288 12.48 2.33 22.44
N ILE A 289 12.00 3.57 22.40
CA ILE A 289 12.79 4.74 21.98
C ILE A 289 13.98 4.94 22.93
N LYS A 290 13.75 4.91 24.25
CA LYS A 290 14.83 5.03 25.24
C LYS A 290 15.88 3.95 25.05
N LYS A 291 15.47 2.71 24.81
CA LYS A 291 16.37 1.58 24.54
C LYS A 291 17.19 1.83 23.27
N HIS A 292 16.55 2.15 22.15
CA HIS A 292 17.23 2.46 20.89
C HIS A 292 18.34 3.51 21.06
N TRP A 293 18.08 4.62 21.77
CA TRP A 293 19.09 5.64 22.01
C TRP A 293 20.17 5.27 23.03
N ARG A 294 19.93 4.30 23.92
CA ARG A 294 20.95 3.77 24.84
C ARG A 294 21.92 2.84 24.12
N ASP A 295 21.40 2.07 23.16
CA ASP A 295 22.17 1.05 22.45
C ASP A 295 22.97 1.63 21.27
N LEU A 296 22.80 2.94 20.96
CA LEU A 296 23.55 3.62 19.90
C LEU A 296 25.03 3.82 20.32
N PRO A 297 26.02 3.50 19.46
CA PRO A 297 27.44 3.69 19.79
C PRO A 297 27.79 5.14 20.13
N VAL A 298 28.48 5.35 21.25
CA VAL A 298 28.91 6.66 21.80
C VAL A 298 29.70 7.51 20.78
N ALA A 299 30.33 6.89 19.78
CA ALA A 299 31.10 7.58 18.73
C ALA A 299 30.27 8.49 17.80
N ILE A 300 28.93 8.37 17.77
CA ILE A 300 28.04 9.26 16.98
C ILE A 300 27.66 10.53 17.79
N TYR A 301 27.94 10.55 19.10
CA TYR A 301 27.57 11.64 20.00
C TYR A 301 28.65 12.74 20.11
N SER A 302 28.88 13.50 19.03
CA SER A 302 29.36 14.88 19.21
C SER A 302 28.14 15.77 19.51
N VAL A 303 28.00 16.16 20.78
CA VAL A 303 27.24 17.23 21.51
C VAL A 303 26.24 18.19 20.79
N ARG A 304 26.01 18.15 19.47
CA ARG A 304 25.14 19.11 18.76
C ARG A 304 23.64 18.77 18.68
N ASN A 305 23.15 17.63 19.16
CA ASN A 305 21.77 17.18 18.88
C ASN A 305 20.87 16.89 20.09
N VAL A 306 21.09 17.53 21.25
CA VAL A 306 20.14 17.45 22.39
C VAL A 306 18.77 18.05 22.02
N ARG A 307 18.73 19.12 21.20
CA ARG A 307 17.48 19.69 20.69
C ARG A 307 16.76 18.77 19.70
N LEU A 308 17.48 18.07 18.84
CA LEU A 308 16.91 17.11 17.89
C LEU A 308 16.37 15.88 18.62
N LYS A 309 17.09 15.40 19.65
CA LYS A 309 16.62 14.36 20.56
C LYS A 309 15.31 14.76 21.24
N ASN A 310 15.24 15.97 21.80
CA ASN A 310 14.01 16.47 22.44
C ASN A 310 12.86 16.73 21.44
N TYR A 311 13.17 17.14 20.20
CA TYR A 311 12.19 17.35 19.13
C TYR A 311 11.61 16.02 18.61
N LEU A 312 12.46 15.04 18.30
CA LEU A 312 12.05 13.71 17.87
C LEU A 312 11.34 12.95 19.00
N PHE A 313 11.83 13.07 20.24
CA PHE A 313 11.17 12.53 21.42
C PHE A 313 9.76 13.13 21.58
N LYS A 314 9.59 14.45 21.51
CA LYS A 314 8.27 15.10 21.55
C LYS A 314 7.36 14.70 20.37
N ARG A 315 7.92 14.51 19.17
CA ARG A 315 7.15 14.10 17.98
C ARG A 315 6.71 12.63 18.03
N LEU A 316 7.48 11.77 18.70
CA LEU A 316 7.19 10.34 18.86
C LEU A 316 6.34 10.01 20.09
N THR A 317 6.34 10.84 21.14
CA THR A 317 5.56 10.62 22.37
C THR A 317 4.10 11.10 22.32
N PHE A 318 3.74 11.95 21.35
CA PHE A 318 2.36 12.42 21.15
C PHE A 318 1.80 11.85 19.84
N LEU A 319 1.04 10.74 19.89
CA LEU A 319 0.28 10.16 18.76
C LEU A 319 -0.66 11.22 18.14
N HIS A 320 -0.81 11.52 16.83
CA HIS A 320 -0.41 11.01 15.48
C HIS A 320 -0.87 12.12 14.45
N PRO A 321 -0.70 12.07 13.09
CA PRO A 321 0.09 11.22 12.17
C PRO A 321 0.87 11.97 11.04
N THR A 322 1.58 11.18 10.20
CA THR A 322 1.88 11.39 8.75
C THR A 322 2.96 12.41 8.34
N TRP A 323 3.62 12.08 7.23
CA TRP A 323 4.67 12.82 6.50
C TRP A 323 6.12 12.63 6.98
N ALA A 324 6.70 11.50 6.54
CA ALA A 324 8.02 11.52 5.92
C ALA A 324 7.81 11.29 4.41
N PRO A 325 8.33 12.12 3.50
CA PRO A 325 8.24 11.87 2.08
C PRO A 325 9.06 10.61 1.75
N GLN A 326 8.50 9.69 0.98
CA GLN A 326 9.17 8.46 0.54
C GLN A 326 10.30 8.71 -0.50
N HIS A 327 10.64 9.98 -0.78
CA HIS A 327 11.80 10.39 -1.59
C HIS A 327 12.40 11.71 -1.08
N PRO A 328 13.71 11.97 -1.28
CA PRO A 328 14.30 13.26 -0.93
C PRO A 328 13.62 14.39 -1.72
N PRO A 329 13.35 15.56 -1.11
CA PRO A 329 12.64 16.63 -1.79
C PRO A 329 13.47 17.22 -2.94
N ALA A 330 12.89 17.24 -4.14
CA ALA A 330 13.38 18.07 -5.23
C ALA A 330 13.20 19.54 -4.84
N SER A 331 14.30 20.23 -4.56
CA SER A 331 14.31 21.64 -4.21
C SER A 331 13.96 22.52 -5.42
N ARG A 332 12.82 23.21 -5.38
CA ARG A 332 12.65 24.57 -5.95
C ARG A 332 11.52 25.33 -5.25
N PRO A 333 11.75 26.57 -4.82
CA PRO A 333 10.69 27.55 -4.59
C PRO A 333 10.74 28.64 -5.67
N ASP A 334 9.60 29.04 -6.19
CA ASP A 334 9.41 30.37 -6.76
C ASP A 334 7.91 30.72 -6.71
N ASN A 335 7.53 31.64 -5.81
CA ASN A 335 7.02 32.94 -6.23
C ASN A 335 6.36 33.75 -5.07
N PHE A 336 6.96 34.92 -4.87
CA PHE A 336 6.38 36.23 -4.55
C PHE A 336 5.60 36.48 -3.24
N LEU A 337 6.30 37.22 -2.37
CA LEU A 337 5.81 38.10 -1.32
C LEU A 337 5.18 39.38 -1.89
N ARG A 338 4.12 39.87 -1.21
CA ARG A 338 3.63 41.26 -1.14
C ARG A 338 3.02 41.37 0.28
N PHE A 339 3.31 42.31 1.18
CA PHE A 339 3.84 43.67 1.14
C PHE A 339 4.65 43.95 2.44
N GLY A 340 5.59 44.89 2.41
CA GLY A 340 6.06 45.62 3.61
C GLY A 340 5.28 46.94 3.81
N PRO A 341 5.67 47.86 4.73
CA PRO A 341 6.86 47.84 5.60
C PRO A 341 6.58 48.17 7.09
N HIS A 342 7.50 47.78 7.99
CA HIS A 342 8.24 48.71 8.88
C HIS A 342 9.24 47.96 9.81
N LEU A 343 10.52 48.37 9.71
CA LEU A 343 11.59 48.41 10.75
C LEU A 343 12.08 47.06 11.34
N ALA A 344 13.36 46.72 11.47
CA ALA A 344 14.64 47.42 11.28
C ALA A 344 15.81 46.39 11.32
N GLN A 345 16.90 46.68 10.58
CA GLN A 345 18.34 46.39 10.85
C GLN A 345 18.79 44.92 11.03
N LYS A 346 19.84 44.36 10.39
CA LYS A 346 21.18 44.87 10.00
C LYS A 346 21.80 43.96 8.91
N ALA A 347 22.84 44.48 8.23
CA ALA A 347 23.40 44.12 6.93
C ALA A 347 24.11 42.75 6.74
N ARG A 348 24.18 42.31 5.47
CA ARG A 348 24.95 41.17 4.89
C ARG A 348 26.19 41.66 4.10
N PRO A 349 27.19 40.80 3.83
CA PRO A 349 28.03 40.88 2.63
C PRO A 349 27.31 40.30 1.38
N THR A 350 27.73 40.75 0.20
CA THR A 350 27.03 40.67 -1.10
C THR A 350 27.28 39.41 -1.94
N GLN A 351 26.38 39.24 -2.92
CA GLN A 351 26.00 38.06 -3.70
C GLN A 351 27.00 37.62 -4.81
N ALA A 352 28.26 38.05 -4.76
CA ALA A 352 29.25 37.72 -5.79
C ALA A 352 29.97 36.37 -5.57
N THR A 353 29.96 35.84 -4.36
CA THR A 353 30.73 34.61 -4.01
C THR A 353 30.02 33.30 -4.40
N PHE A 354 28.72 33.30 -4.68
CA PHE A 354 27.95 32.06 -4.88
C PHE A 354 27.82 31.60 -6.35
N ARG A 355 28.24 32.38 -7.34
CA ARG A 355 28.07 32.04 -8.77
C ARG A 355 29.19 31.18 -9.37
N SER A 356 30.27 30.87 -8.65
CA SER A 356 31.41 30.11 -9.18
C SER A 356 31.31 28.58 -9.00
N ILE A 357 30.36 28.05 -8.24
CA ILE A 357 30.40 26.63 -7.80
C ILE A 357 29.43 25.71 -8.57
N PHE A 358 28.42 26.24 -9.28
CA PHE A 358 27.35 25.40 -9.88
C PHE A 358 27.37 25.30 -11.41
N SER A 359 28.54 25.33 -12.05
CA SER A 359 28.65 25.28 -13.53
C SER A 359 28.98 23.90 -14.12
N ASN A 360 29.18 22.83 -13.36
CA ASN A 360 29.59 21.54 -13.94
C ASN A 360 28.91 20.35 -13.27
N HIS A 361 27.73 19.94 -13.77
CA HIS A 361 27.32 18.54 -13.98
C HIS A 361 25.82 18.47 -14.32
N SER A 362 25.52 18.64 -15.61
CA SER A 362 24.34 18.04 -16.25
C SER A 362 24.88 17.05 -17.28
N ARG A 363 24.72 15.75 -17.04
CA ARG A 363 24.69 14.68 -18.06
C ARG A 363 24.22 13.37 -17.44
N GLU A 364 23.27 12.75 -18.15
CA GLU A 364 22.82 11.35 -18.11
C GLU A 364 22.09 10.83 -16.86
N VAL A 365 20.78 10.56 -17.02
CA VAL A 365 20.07 9.53 -16.27
C VAL A 365 19.26 8.72 -17.28
N ASP A 366 19.74 7.51 -17.55
CA ASP A 366 19.05 6.46 -18.30
C ASP A 366 17.86 5.92 -17.50
N TYR A 367 16.79 5.57 -18.22
CA TYR A 367 15.64 4.86 -17.70
C TYR A 367 16.03 3.42 -17.32
N VAL A 368 15.81 3.03 -16.07
CA VAL A 368 16.00 1.62 -15.63
C VAL A 368 14.67 0.88 -15.68
N VAL A 369 14.65 -0.15 -16.53
CA VAL A 369 13.62 -1.18 -16.72
C VAL A 369 13.72 -2.22 -15.60
N TYR A 370 12.58 -2.68 -15.08
CA TYR A 370 12.49 -3.78 -14.10
C TYR A 370 13.19 -5.06 -14.60
N PRO A 371 14.03 -5.74 -13.79
CA PRO A 371 14.64 -7.01 -14.19
C PRO A 371 13.60 -8.13 -14.20
N GLN A 372 13.42 -8.75 -15.37
CA GLN A 372 12.73 -10.02 -15.54
C GLN A 372 13.59 -11.16 -14.98
N HIS A 373 12.97 -12.07 -14.23
CA HIS A 373 13.60 -13.29 -13.71
C HIS A 373 14.28 -14.09 -14.82
N ALA A 374 15.57 -14.38 -14.62
CA ALA A 374 16.35 -15.25 -15.50
C ALA A 374 15.83 -16.69 -15.44
N THR A 375 15.53 -17.23 -16.61
CA THR A 375 15.19 -18.63 -16.84
C THR A 375 16.44 -19.51 -16.72
N HIS A 376 16.33 -20.58 -15.94
CA HIS A 376 17.32 -21.65 -15.85
C HIS A 376 17.47 -22.32 -17.23
N LYS A 377 18.65 -22.21 -17.86
CA LYS A 377 19.04 -23.05 -19.00
C LYS A 377 19.52 -24.41 -18.49
N GLN A 378 18.87 -25.48 -18.94
CA GLN A 378 19.44 -26.81 -18.98
C GLN A 378 20.59 -26.84 -20.01
N ALA A 379 21.73 -27.42 -19.63
CA ALA A 379 22.74 -27.90 -20.56
C ALA A 379 23.08 -29.34 -20.16
N GLY A 380 22.99 -30.23 -21.14
CA GLY A 380 23.15 -31.67 -20.98
C GLY A 380 24.60 -32.13 -20.86
N GLN A 381 24.72 -33.30 -20.23
CA GLN A 381 25.63 -34.42 -20.46
C GLN A 381 27.00 -34.15 -21.12
N ASP A 382 28.05 -34.53 -20.40
CA ASP A 382 29.12 -35.31 -21.03
C ASP A 382 29.69 -36.36 -20.06
N HIS A 383 29.89 -37.56 -20.62
CA HIS A 383 30.38 -38.77 -19.97
C HIS A 383 31.86 -38.65 -19.54
N ARG A 384 32.21 -39.19 -18.35
CA ARG A 384 33.43 -40.01 -18.15
C ARG A 384 33.45 -40.73 -16.79
N THR A 385 33.26 -42.04 -16.87
CA THR A 385 33.99 -43.13 -16.17
C THR A 385 34.23 -43.09 -14.64
N LEU A 386 33.66 -44.11 -13.98
CA LEU A 386 33.93 -44.63 -12.62
C LEU A 386 35.43 -44.94 -12.36
N PRO A 387 35.82 -45.12 -11.08
CA PRO A 387 35.84 -46.49 -10.56
C PRO A 387 35.22 -46.68 -9.16
N VAL A 388 34.82 -47.93 -8.97
CA VAL A 388 34.14 -48.60 -7.86
C VAL A 388 35.05 -48.80 -6.64
N ALA A 389 34.51 -48.64 -5.42
CA ALA A 389 35.06 -49.27 -4.20
C ALA A 389 33.96 -49.67 -3.19
N LYS A 390 33.64 -50.98 -3.26
CA LYS A 390 33.22 -51.97 -2.26
C LYS A 390 32.58 -51.58 -0.90
N ARG A 391 31.40 -52.20 -0.69
CA ARG A 391 30.70 -52.65 0.53
C ARG A 391 31.55 -52.96 1.79
N ALA A 392 31.00 -52.57 2.95
CA ALA A 392 30.76 -53.37 4.16
C ALA A 392 29.80 -52.53 5.04
N GLY A 393 28.74 -52.98 5.73
CA GLY A 393 28.43 -54.24 6.38
C GLY A 393 27.85 -53.85 7.75
N ARG A 394 26.53 -54.01 7.94
CA ARG A 394 25.84 -53.86 9.25
C ARG A 394 26.44 -54.84 10.27
N PRO A 395 26.26 -54.58 11.57
CA PRO A 395 25.40 -55.51 12.30
C PRO A 395 24.39 -54.86 13.23
N SER A 396 23.28 -55.58 13.35
CA SER A 396 22.25 -55.53 14.37
C SER A 396 22.76 -56.03 15.73
N SER A 397 22.27 -55.45 16.82
CA SER A 397 22.12 -56.15 18.09
C SER A 397 20.87 -55.65 18.78
N GLY A 398 19.91 -56.55 18.99
CA GLY A 398 18.83 -56.37 19.94
C GLY A 398 19.26 -56.81 21.33
N ALA A 399 18.60 -56.23 22.33
CA ALA A 399 18.15 -56.83 23.58
C ALA A 399 16.93 -56.01 24.03
#